data_AF-A0A8T6I1Q6-F1
#
_entry.id   AF-A0A8T6I1Q6-F1
#
_cell.length_a   1.000
_cell.length_b   1.000
_cell.length_c   1.000
_cell.angle_alpha   90.00
_cell.angle_beta   90.00
_cell.angle_gamma   90.00
#
_symmetry.space_group_name_H-M   'P 1'
#
loop_
_entity.id
_entity.type
_entity.pdbx_description
1 polymer ?
#
loop_
_entity_poly.entity_id
_entity_poly.type
_entity_poly.pdbx_seq_one_letter_code
_entity_poly.pdbx_strand_id
1 'polypeptide(L)'
;MRFAPSRAIPAWIGLQAALGWPAAGSVCTAGDPQEVLLVEWNRAGRSALDVRDPVSVQMTGTALRARLWRRSDEPSRGAQRMLRFLHDYRAYDIPAVGEPLETNGHLHRLGVSFHERRDSWEWAVAPFLAASSNVGRQPRVIDGDVVAWHGMVRRMHRLDTAVTAYWGACRDDRLGERRLLPVVGFQWRLDHLDLTLGFPDSVLNWRAHERWSVQLRVQPAGGSWRVFSDDLERRSRFRHAGWRLGVGVGFELTANHRLTASAAREVRQSFRFRLDDGSDVRADAPDTWLVGLRLAWLR
;
A
#
# COMPACT_ATOMS: atom_id res chain seq x y z
N MET A 1 -20.85 -45.74 -39.77
CA MET A 1 -20.27 -46.09 -38.45
C MET A 1 -19.70 -44.84 -37.82
N ARG A 2 -20.16 -44.52 -36.60
CA ARG A 2 -19.75 -43.35 -35.82
C ARG A 2 -18.45 -43.66 -35.07
N PHE A 3 -17.46 -42.77 -35.17
CA PHE A 3 -16.41 -42.64 -34.16
C PHE A 3 -16.17 -41.16 -33.88
N ALA A 4 -16.66 -40.72 -32.73
CA ALA A 4 -16.03 -39.73 -31.86
C ALA A 4 -15.69 -40.50 -30.56
N PRO A 5 -14.80 -40.03 -29.65
CA PRO A 5 -14.19 -38.71 -29.58
C PRO A 5 -12.66 -38.73 -29.26
N SER A 6 -11.97 -37.60 -29.41
CA SER A 6 -10.95 -37.23 -28.42
C SER A 6 -11.02 -35.72 -28.17
N ARG A 7 -11.35 -35.38 -26.92
CA ARG A 7 -11.31 -34.03 -26.38
C ARG A 7 -9.85 -33.67 -26.17
N ALA A 8 -9.33 -32.71 -26.95
CA ALA A 8 -8.07 -32.07 -26.59
C ALA A 8 -8.33 -31.07 -25.45
N ILE A 9 -7.50 -31.22 -24.43
CA ILE A 9 -7.48 -30.55 -23.12
C ILE A 9 -7.28 -29.03 -23.30
N PRO A 10 -7.92 -28.16 -22.50
CA PRO A 10 -7.77 -26.72 -22.64
C PRO A 10 -6.35 -26.27 -22.28
N ALA A 11 -5.86 -25.31 -23.05
CA ALA A 11 -4.67 -24.53 -22.74
C ALA A 11 -4.88 -23.80 -21.41
N TRP A 12 -4.23 -24.29 -20.35
CA TRP A 12 -4.08 -23.56 -19.11
C TRP A 12 -3.20 -22.34 -19.36
N ILE A 13 -3.81 -21.16 -19.34
CA ILE A 13 -3.10 -19.88 -19.30
C ILE A 13 -2.46 -19.78 -17.92
N GLY A 14 -1.19 -20.17 -17.85
CA GLY A 14 -0.32 -19.88 -16.71
C GLY A 14 -0.04 -18.39 -16.64
N LEU A 15 -0.95 -17.61 -16.06
CA LEU A 15 -0.67 -16.26 -15.60
C LEU A 15 -0.63 -16.28 -14.08
N GLN A 16 0.58 -16.31 -13.55
CA GLN A 16 0.85 -16.17 -12.11
C GLN A 16 1.21 -14.71 -11.86
N ALA A 17 0.34 -14.03 -11.13
CA ALA A 17 0.51 -12.64 -10.77
C ALA A 17 0.92 -12.53 -9.30
N ALA A 18 1.86 -11.63 -9.02
CA ALA A 18 2.30 -11.32 -7.67
C ALA A 18 1.14 -10.66 -6.91
N LEU A 19 0.42 -11.46 -6.13
CA LEU A 19 -0.67 -11.00 -5.29
C LEU A 19 -0.11 -10.20 -4.11
N GLY A 20 -0.80 -9.18 -3.63
CA GLY A 20 -0.62 -8.79 -2.23
C GLY A 20 -0.96 -7.39 -1.86
N TRP A 21 -0.90 -7.11 -0.55
CA TRP A 21 -1.34 -5.84 0.02
C TRP A 21 -0.28 -4.76 -0.21
N PRO A 22 -0.46 -3.90 -1.20
CA PRO A 22 0.48 -2.81 -1.41
C PRO A 22 0.49 -1.92 -0.17
N ALA A 23 1.66 -1.39 0.19
CA ALA A 23 1.71 -0.30 1.14
C ALA A 23 0.88 0.89 0.61
N ALA A 24 0.29 1.63 1.54
CA ALA A 24 -0.78 2.56 1.21
C ALA A 24 -0.33 3.70 0.29
N GLY A 25 -0.92 3.79 -0.91
CA GLY A 25 -0.66 4.89 -1.84
C GLY A 25 0.81 5.01 -2.27
N SER A 26 1.60 3.93 -2.23
CA SER A 26 2.94 3.95 -2.80
C SER A 26 2.96 3.35 -4.21
N VAL A 27 3.76 3.97 -5.07
CA VAL A 27 4.11 3.45 -6.39
C VAL A 27 5.40 2.62 -6.37
N CYS A 28 6.10 2.57 -5.24
CA CYS A 28 7.34 1.82 -5.07
C CYS A 28 7.11 0.31 -4.92
N THR A 29 5.89 -0.08 -4.54
CA THR A 29 5.52 -1.48 -4.43
C THR A 29 4.88 -1.94 -5.73
N ALA A 30 5.36 -3.06 -6.27
CA ALA A 30 4.69 -3.71 -7.39
C ALA A 30 3.24 -4.07 -6.97
N GLY A 31 2.26 -3.56 -7.71
CA GLY A 31 0.87 -3.97 -7.56
C GLY A 31 0.59 -5.22 -8.40
N ASP A 32 -0.45 -5.98 -8.04
CA ASP A 32 -0.92 -7.09 -8.86
C ASP A 32 -1.51 -6.54 -10.18
N PRO A 33 -0.96 -6.91 -11.35
CA PRO A 33 -1.47 -6.45 -12.63
C PRO A 33 -2.81 -7.07 -13.06
N GLN A 34 -3.37 -8.02 -12.31
CA GLN A 34 -4.67 -8.66 -12.60
C GLN A 34 -5.85 -8.05 -11.82
N GLU A 35 -5.60 -7.26 -10.78
CA GLU A 35 -6.66 -6.65 -9.98
C GLU A 35 -7.27 -5.43 -10.71
N VAL A 36 -8.61 -5.41 -10.86
CA VAL A 36 -9.37 -4.33 -11.53
C VAL A 36 -10.02 -3.39 -10.53
N LEU A 37 -10.49 -3.93 -9.42
CA LEU A 37 -11.06 -3.21 -8.29
C LEU A 37 -10.60 -3.89 -7.01
N LEU A 38 -10.17 -3.09 -6.05
CA LEU A 38 -9.77 -3.56 -4.74
C LEU A 38 -10.41 -2.69 -3.66
N VAL A 39 -11.09 -3.33 -2.72
CA VAL A 39 -11.55 -2.72 -1.48
C VAL A 39 -10.89 -3.46 -0.33
N GLU A 40 -10.21 -2.71 0.53
CA GLU A 40 -9.48 -3.23 1.68
C GLU A 40 -9.88 -2.45 2.92
N TRP A 41 -10.25 -3.18 3.97
CA TRP A 41 -10.54 -2.64 5.28
C TRP A 41 -9.59 -3.27 6.28
N ASN A 42 -8.93 -2.43 7.09
CA ASN A 42 -8.14 -2.88 8.22
C ASN A 42 -8.55 -2.14 9.48
N ARG A 43 -8.52 -2.85 10.60
CA ARG A 43 -8.72 -2.30 11.94
C ARG A 43 -7.53 -2.65 12.81
N ALA A 44 -6.97 -1.63 13.45
CA ALA A 44 -5.99 -1.78 14.50
C ALA A 44 -6.65 -2.19 15.82
N GLY A 45 -6.00 -3.09 16.56
CA GLY A 45 -6.24 -3.25 17.98
C GLY A 45 -5.90 -1.96 18.74
N ARG A 46 -6.43 -1.83 19.95
CA ARG A 46 -6.07 -0.70 20.84
C ARG A 46 -4.62 -0.88 21.29
N SER A 47 -3.81 0.15 21.13
CA SER A 47 -2.41 0.19 21.56
C SER A 47 -2.15 1.47 22.35
N ALA A 48 -1.50 1.39 23.51
CA ALA A 48 -1.14 2.56 24.32
C ALA A 48 0.25 3.11 23.92
N LEU A 49 0.35 4.28 23.27
CA LEU A 49 1.62 4.95 22.94
C LEU A 49 2.43 5.18 24.21
N ASP A 50 3.74 5.00 24.08
CA ASP A 50 4.73 5.31 25.10
C ASP A 50 5.31 6.68 24.76
N VAL A 51 4.78 7.72 25.41
CA VAL A 51 5.39 9.04 25.38
C VAL A 51 6.54 8.99 26.39
N ARG A 52 7.71 9.59 26.11
CA ARG A 52 8.84 9.64 27.06
C ARG A 52 8.58 10.55 28.30
N ASP A 53 7.32 10.70 28.68
CA ASP A 53 6.73 11.36 29.85
C ASP A 53 5.44 10.59 30.20
N PRO A 54 4.94 10.59 31.47
CA PRO A 54 4.20 9.47 32.08
C PRO A 54 2.74 9.30 31.62
N VAL A 55 2.50 9.28 30.31
CA VAL A 55 1.14 9.23 29.75
C VAL A 55 1.06 8.20 28.63
N SER A 56 0.14 7.27 28.84
CA SER A 56 -0.27 6.27 27.86
C SER A 56 -1.32 6.85 26.93
N VAL A 57 -1.12 6.75 25.61
CA VAL A 57 -2.05 7.31 24.62
C VAL A 57 -2.72 6.18 23.86
N GLN A 58 -4.04 6.02 23.88
CA GLN A 58 -4.66 4.92 23.12
C GLN A 58 -4.80 5.27 21.65
N MET A 59 -4.09 4.55 20.77
CA MET A 59 -4.31 4.60 19.33
C MET A 59 -5.43 3.62 18.96
N THR A 60 -6.50 4.14 18.37
CA THR A 60 -7.40 3.35 17.52
C THR A 60 -7.19 3.76 16.07
N GLY A 61 -6.92 2.76 15.22
CA GLY A 61 -6.69 2.95 13.80
C GLY A 61 -7.74 2.22 12.99
N THR A 62 -8.44 2.91 12.10
CA THR A 62 -9.20 2.27 11.02
C THR A 62 -8.66 2.76 9.70
N ALA A 63 -8.37 1.83 8.79
CA ALA A 63 -7.96 2.15 7.44
C ALA A 63 -8.94 1.56 6.43
N LEU A 64 -9.50 2.42 5.57
CA LEU A 64 -10.29 2.01 4.42
C LEU A 64 -9.54 2.39 3.16
N ARG A 65 -9.53 1.49 2.18
CA ARG A 65 -8.85 1.71 0.92
C ARG A 65 -9.69 1.21 -0.23
N ALA A 66 -9.80 2.06 -1.25
CA ALA A 66 -10.42 1.73 -2.51
C ALA A 66 -9.43 2.00 -3.65
N ARG A 67 -9.35 1.08 -4.61
CA ARG A 67 -8.51 1.22 -5.80
C ARG A 67 -9.24 0.76 -7.04
N LEU A 68 -9.27 1.61 -8.06
CA LEU A 68 -9.82 1.32 -9.38
C LEU A 68 -8.71 1.42 -10.43
N TRP A 69 -8.68 0.51 -11.40
CA TRP A 69 -7.55 0.35 -12.30
C TRP A 69 -8.06 0.16 -13.72
N ARG A 70 -7.39 0.80 -14.69
CA ARG A 70 -7.57 0.54 -16.11
C ARG A 70 -6.22 0.16 -16.71
N ARG A 71 -6.14 -1.08 -17.21
CA ARG A 71 -4.97 -1.58 -17.94
C ARG A 71 -5.24 -1.57 -19.44
N SER A 72 -4.28 -1.04 -20.20
CA SER A 72 -4.22 -1.19 -21.65
C SER A 72 -2.92 -1.90 -22.02
N ASP A 73 -3.04 -3.03 -22.69
CA ASP A 73 -1.91 -3.70 -23.31
C ASP A 73 -1.81 -3.18 -24.75
N GLU A 74 -0.62 -2.74 -25.17
CA GLU A 74 -0.34 -2.32 -26.55
C GLU A 74 0.71 -3.30 -27.13
N PRO A 75 0.27 -4.47 -27.64
CA PRO A 75 1.18 -5.59 -27.97
C PRO A 75 2.24 -5.20 -29.00
N SER A 76 1.91 -4.28 -29.92
CA SER A 76 2.80 -3.79 -30.97
C SER A 76 4.02 -3.01 -30.46
N ARG A 77 4.03 -2.60 -29.18
CA ARG A 77 5.11 -1.77 -28.59
C ARG A 77 5.81 -2.40 -27.39
N GLY A 78 5.46 -3.64 -27.04
CA GLY A 78 6.07 -4.33 -25.89
C GLY A 78 5.85 -3.61 -24.54
N ALA A 79 4.87 -2.70 -24.47
CA ALA A 79 4.62 -1.86 -23.32
C ALA A 79 3.32 -2.29 -22.62
N GLN A 80 3.39 -2.38 -21.29
CA GLN A 80 2.25 -2.57 -20.42
C GLN A 80 2.01 -1.29 -19.65
N ARG A 81 0.82 -0.70 -19.80
CA ARG A 81 0.45 0.55 -19.14
C ARG A 81 -0.72 0.34 -18.20
N MET A 82 -0.68 1.04 -17.08
CA MET A 82 -1.70 0.97 -16.07
C MET A 82 -1.97 2.33 -15.46
N LEU A 83 -3.25 2.71 -15.44
CA LEU A 83 -3.75 3.86 -14.71
C LEU A 83 -4.50 3.37 -13.47
N ARG A 84 -4.22 3.97 -12.31
CA ARG A 84 -4.86 3.61 -11.04
C ARG A 84 -5.42 4.85 -10.37
N PHE A 85 -6.64 4.76 -9.87
CA PHE A 85 -7.17 5.69 -8.87
C PHE A 85 -6.98 5.06 -7.50
N LEU A 86 -6.52 5.86 -6.54
CA LEU A 86 -6.10 5.40 -5.23
C LEU A 86 -6.72 6.31 -4.17
N HIS A 87 -7.46 5.72 -3.23
CA HIS A 87 -7.89 6.37 -2.01
C HIS A 87 -7.44 5.54 -0.81
N ASP A 88 -6.63 6.14 0.06
CA ASP A 88 -6.27 5.62 1.38
C ASP A 88 -6.82 6.57 2.44
N TYR A 89 -7.58 6.03 3.38
CA TYR A 89 -8.10 6.74 4.53
C TYR A 89 -7.55 6.10 5.80
N ARG A 90 -7.11 6.92 6.75
CA ARG A 90 -6.65 6.50 8.06
C ARG A 90 -7.25 7.43 9.11
N ALA A 91 -7.82 6.86 10.16
CA ALA A 91 -8.21 7.62 11.35
C ALA A 91 -7.23 7.32 12.47
N TYR A 92 -6.75 8.36 13.14
CA TYR A 92 -5.93 8.27 14.33
C TYR A 92 -6.64 9.02 15.46
N ASP A 93 -7.04 8.28 16.49
CA ASP A 93 -7.42 8.85 17.77
C ASP A 93 -6.17 8.85 18.66
N ILE A 94 -5.69 10.04 19.03
CA ILE A 94 -4.49 10.24 19.84
C ILE A 94 -4.90 11.20 20.96
N PRO A 95 -5.35 10.68 22.12
CA PRO A 95 -5.53 11.52 23.30
C PRO A 95 -4.15 11.93 23.81
N ALA A 96 -3.60 13.01 23.27
CA ALA A 96 -2.44 13.66 23.86
C ALA A 96 -2.86 14.34 25.18
N VAL A 97 -1.89 14.55 26.07
CA VAL A 97 -2.05 14.91 27.48
C VAL A 97 -2.99 16.10 27.72
N GLY A 98 -4.31 15.84 27.78
CA GLY A 98 -5.33 16.88 27.95
C GLY A 98 -5.55 17.80 26.75
N GLU A 99 -4.74 17.71 25.69
CA GLU A 99 -4.79 18.59 24.53
C GLU A 99 -5.08 17.79 23.26
N PRO A 100 -6.06 18.18 22.43
CA PRO A 100 -6.35 17.49 21.18
C PRO A 100 -5.23 17.69 20.14
N LEU A 101 -5.23 16.81 19.14
CA LEU A 101 -4.48 17.04 17.92
C LEU A 101 -4.94 18.35 17.26
N GLU A 102 -4.02 19.08 16.62
CA GLU A 102 -4.38 20.25 15.80
C GLU A 102 -5.40 19.88 14.71
N THR A 103 -5.50 18.60 14.33
CA THR A 103 -6.46 18.12 13.32
C THR A 103 -7.45 17.14 13.93
N ASN A 104 -8.55 16.90 13.24
CA ASN A 104 -9.54 15.87 13.58
C ASN A 104 -9.04 14.39 13.52
N GLY A 105 -7.74 14.12 13.31
CA GLY A 105 -7.19 12.76 13.23
C GLY A 105 -7.55 11.94 11.98
N HIS A 106 -8.42 12.46 11.09
CA HIS A 106 -8.88 11.78 9.90
C HIS A 106 -8.05 12.19 8.68
N LEU A 107 -7.22 11.26 8.18
CA LEU A 107 -6.24 11.51 7.14
C LEU A 107 -6.61 10.80 5.84
N HIS A 108 -6.53 11.53 4.74
CA HIS A 108 -6.87 11.08 3.40
C HIS A 108 -5.65 11.18 2.49
N ARG A 109 -5.50 10.19 1.63
CA ARG A 109 -4.60 10.23 0.50
C ARG A 109 -5.36 9.82 -0.75
N LEU A 110 -5.56 10.77 -1.65
CA LEU A 110 -6.28 10.60 -2.91
C LEU A 110 -5.31 10.83 -4.07
N GLY A 111 -5.23 9.94 -5.04
CA GLY A 111 -4.33 10.16 -6.16
C GLY A 111 -4.61 9.32 -7.38
N VAL A 112 -3.95 9.70 -8.47
CA VAL A 112 -3.91 8.95 -9.73
C VAL A 112 -2.49 8.48 -9.95
N SER A 113 -2.30 7.21 -10.26
CA SER A 113 -0.99 6.64 -10.56
C SER A 113 -0.95 6.17 -12.01
N PHE A 114 0.10 6.57 -12.71
CA PHE A 114 0.49 5.99 -13.98
C PHE A 114 1.68 5.06 -13.75
N HIS A 115 1.63 3.87 -14.37
CA HIS A 115 2.68 2.86 -14.31
C HIS A 115 2.90 2.31 -15.71
N GLU A 116 4.16 2.17 -16.11
CA GLU A 116 4.55 1.57 -17.37
C GLU A 116 5.71 0.60 -17.17
N ARG A 117 5.58 -0.56 -17.79
CA ARG A 117 6.66 -1.53 -17.96
C ARG A 117 6.95 -1.72 -19.44
N ARG A 118 8.20 -1.51 -19.83
CA ARG A 118 8.68 -1.63 -21.19
C ARG A 118 10.08 -2.23 -21.20
N ASP A 119 10.24 -3.35 -21.91
CA ASP A 119 11.50 -4.09 -21.97
C ASP A 119 12.04 -4.43 -20.56
N SER A 120 13.27 -4.03 -20.26
CA SER A 120 13.91 -4.20 -18.93
C SER A 120 13.58 -3.07 -17.95
N TRP A 121 12.70 -2.13 -18.28
CA TRP A 121 12.42 -0.95 -17.48
C TRP A 121 11.00 -0.93 -16.95
N GLU A 122 10.88 -0.44 -15.73
CA GLU A 122 9.60 -0.20 -15.08
C GLU A 122 9.66 1.14 -14.35
N TRP A 123 8.64 1.96 -14.55
CA TRP A 123 8.53 3.24 -13.88
C TRP A 123 7.08 3.57 -13.55
N ALA A 124 6.92 4.45 -12.57
CA ALA A 124 5.61 4.90 -12.14
C ALA A 124 5.70 6.32 -11.59
N VAL A 125 4.60 7.05 -11.71
CA VAL A 125 4.40 8.37 -11.10
C VAL A 125 3.00 8.45 -10.54
N ALA A 126 2.85 9.11 -9.39
CA ALA A 126 1.56 9.36 -8.80
C ALA A 126 1.54 10.67 -8.00
N PRO A 127 0.83 11.70 -8.46
CA PRO A 127 0.40 12.79 -7.60
C PRO A 127 -0.66 12.30 -6.61
N PHE A 128 -0.49 12.66 -5.35
CA PHE A 128 -1.47 12.43 -4.29
C PHE A 128 -1.81 13.74 -3.57
N LEU A 129 -3.09 13.98 -3.35
CA LEU A 129 -3.56 14.88 -2.29
C LEU A 129 -3.49 14.12 -0.97
N ALA A 130 -2.56 14.50 -0.09
CA ALA A 130 -2.36 13.86 1.21
C ALA A 130 -2.67 14.86 2.34
N ALA A 131 -3.91 14.87 2.83
CA ALA A 131 -4.40 15.86 3.77
C ALA A 131 -5.33 15.31 4.85
N SER A 132 -5.56 16.06 5.94
CA SER A 132 -6.67 15.78 6.85
C SER A 132 -8.04 16.13 6.25
N SER A 133 -9.12 15.57 6.78
CA SER A 133 -10.48 15.83 6.27
C SER A 133 -10.92 17.28 6.41
N ASN A 134 -10.27 18.07 7.28
CA ASN A 134 -10.57 19.49 7.47
C ASN A 134 -10.45 20.28 6.16
N VAL A 135 -9.53 19.90 5.27
CA VAL A 135 -9.39 20.49 3.92
C VAL A 135 -10.67 20.38 3.09
N GLY A 136 -11.46 19.32 3.28
CA GLY A 136 -12.71 19.13 2.55
C GLY A 136 -13.75 20.22 2.83
N ARG A 137 -13.64 20.93 3.96
CA ARG A 137 -14.55 22.05 4.33
C ARG A 137 -14.28 23.29 3.49
N GLN A 138 -13.03 23.52 3.07
CA GLN A 138 -12.65 24.67 2.23
C GLN A 138 -11.54 24.29 1.23
N PRO A 139 -11.89 23.79 0.04
CA PRO A 139 -10.90 23.36 -0.97
C PRO A 139 -9.91 24.43 -1.42
N ARG A 140 -10.17 25.71 -1.16
CA ARG A 140 -9.31 26.84 -1.51
C ARG A 140 -7.97 26.83 -0.75
N VAL A 141 -7.87 26.13 0.38
CA VAL A 141 -6.61 25.99 1.14
C VAL A 141 -5.67 24.94 0.55
N ILE A 142 -6.09 24.22 -0.50
CA ILE A 142 -5.26 23.26 -1.20
C ILE A 142 -4.23 24.01 -2.04
N ASP A 143 -2.99 24.00 -1.58
CA ASP A 143 -1.83 24.51 -2.29
C ASP A 143 -0.92 23.37 -2.80
N GLY A 144 0.19 23.73 -3.45
CA GLY A 144 1.17 22.77 -3.95
C GLY A 144 1.82 21.90 -2.86
N ASP A 145 1.82 22.33 -1.60
CA ASP A 145 2.45 21.57 -0.51
C ASP A 145 1.61 20.36 -0.07
N VAL A 146 0.29 20.44 -0.26
CA VAL A 146 -0.66 19.33 -0.04
C VAL A 146 -0.42 18.19 -1.02
N VAL A 147 0.12 18.50 -2.21
CA VAL A 147 0.44 17.49 -3.22
C VAL A 147 1.73 16.75 -2.82
N ALA A 148 1.60 15.44 -2.64
CA ALA A 148 2.71 14.51 -2.52
C ALA A 148 2.97 13.83 -3.86
N TRP A 149 4.14 14.09 -4.44
CA TRP A 149 4.60 13.40 -5.65
C TRP A 149 5.36 12.14 -5.29
N HIS A 150 4.81 10.98 -5.67
CA HIS A 150 5.49 9.71 -5.58
C HIS A 150 5.96 9.25 -6.96
N GLY A 151 7.10 8.57 -7.02
CA GLY A 151 7.65 8.11 -8.29
C GLY A 151 8.65 6.98 -8.11
N MET A 152 8.69 6.06 -9.08
CA MET A 152 9.60 4.92 -9.10
C MET A 152 10.23 4.81 -10.48
N VAL A 153 11.50 4.42 -10.53
CA VAL A 153 12.13 3.86 -11.72
C VAL A 153 13.01 2.69 -11.31
N ARG A 154 12.89 1.57 -12.01
CA ARG A 154 13.76 0.41 -11.80
C ARG A 154 14.05 -0.31 -13.09
N ARG A 155 15.20 -0.97 -13.11
CA ARG A 155 15.63 -1.89 -14.15
C ARG A 155 15.45 -3.32 -13.65
N MET A 156 14.96 -4.18 -14.53
CA MET A 156 14.78 -5.62 -14.32
C MET A 156 15.78 -6.38 -15.19
N HIS A 157 16.46 -7.35 -14.61
CA HIS A 157 17.43 -8.19 -15.30
C HIS A 157 17.11 -9.66 -15.03
N ARG A 158 16.74 -10.37 -16.09
CA ARG A 158 16.43 -11.81 -16.00
C ARG A 158 17.73 -12.58 -15.89
N LEU A 159 17.93 -13.26 -14.78
CA LEU A 159 19.10 -14.11 -14.52
C LEU A 159 18.88 -15.52 -15.07
N ASP A 160 17.64 -16.01 -14.98
CA ASP A 160 17.19 -17.31 -15.46
C ASP A 160 15.67 -17.25 -15.75
N THR A 161 15.07 -18.35 -16.21
CA THR A 161 13.65 -18.62 -16.30
C THR A 161 12.84 -18.29 -15.05
N ALA A 162 13.32 -18.64 -13.87
CA ALA A 162 12.61 -18.40 -12.62
C ALA A 162 13.02 -17.10 -11.91
N VAL A 163 14.21 -16.55 -12.19
CA VAL A 163 14.83 -15.51 -11.36
C VAL A 163 15.06 -14.20 -12.10
N THR A 164 14.60 -13.11 -11.51
CA THR A 164 14.83 -11.74 -11.99
C THR A 164 15.44 -10.87 -10.89
N ALA A 165 16.61 -10.30 -11.13
CA ALA A 165 17.16 -9.23 -10.29
C ALA A 165 16.56 -7.88 -10.69
N TYR A 166 16.42 -6.96 -9.75
CA TYR A 166 16.02 -5.59 -10.05
C TYR A 166 16.75 -4.58 -9.18
N TRP A 167 16.95 -3.38 -9.73
CA TRP A 167 17.52 -2.25 -9.00
C TRP A 167 17.02 -0.92 -9.55
N GLY A 168 17.04 0.13 -8.73
CA GLY A 168 16.57 1.45 -9.10
C GLY A 168 16.38 2.35 -7.89
N ALA A 169 15.47 3.30 -8.03
CA ALA A 169 15.15 4.24 -6.97
C ALA A 169 13.64 4.51 -6.93
N CYS A 170 13.17 4.85 -5.74
CA CYS A 170 11.80 5.27 -5.53
C CYS A 170 11.71 6.43 -4.56
N ARG A 171 10.81 7.36 -4.83
CA ARG A 171 10.48 8.48 -3.96
C ARG A 171 9.05 8.30 -3.44
N ASP A 172 8.91 8.09 -2.14
CA ASP A 172 7.62 8.09 -1.45
C ASP A 172 7.78 8.56 0.01
N ASP A 173 6.72 8.45 0.82
CA ASP A 173 6.70 8.86 2.22
C ASP A 173 6.39 7.74 3.21
N ARG A 174 6.54 6.47 2.83
CA ARG A 174 6.15 5.33 3.68
C ARG A 174 7.05 5.12 4.91
N LEU A 175 8.17 5.82 4.97
CA LEU A 175 9.04 5.90 6.14
C LEU A 175 8.76 7.17 6.98
N GLY A 176 7.60 7.80 6.80
CA GLY A 176 7.13 8.98 7.53
C GLY A 176 7.59 10.32 6.96
N GLU A 177 8.58 10.31 6.09
CA GLU A 177 9.07 11.49 5.39
C GLU A 177 9.25 11.18 3.90
N ARG A 178 9.00 12.19 3.05
CA ARG A 178 9.22 12.10 1.60
C ARG A 178 10.72 11.92 1.35
N ARG A 179 11.14 10.72 0.96
CA ARG A 179 12.56 10.35 0.78
C ARG A 179 12.77 9.61 -0.52
N LEU A 180 13.95 9.78 -1.11
CA LEU A 180 14.44 8.90 -2.17
C LEU A 180 15.04 7.66 -1.51
N LEU A 181 14.57 6.49 -1.92
CA LEU A 181 14.92 5.19 -1.38
C LEU A 181 15.52 4.35 -2.51
N PRO A 182 16.61 3.60 -2.25
CA PRO A 182 17.03 2.59 -3.21
C PRO A 182 15.92 1.55 -3.36
N VAL A 183 15.81 0.98 -4.54
CA VAL A 183 15.00 -0.21 -4.79
C VAL A 183 15.95 -1.26 -5.28
N VAL A 184 16.05 -2.40 -4.59
CA VAL A 184 16.94 -3.49 -5.00
C VAL A 184 16.40 -4.82 -4.49
N GLY A 185 16.53 -5.86 -5.28
CA GLY A 185 16.17 -7.19 -4.85
C GLY A 185 16.09 -8.21 -5.98
N PHE A 186 15.44 -9.31 -5.65
CA PHE A 186 15.27 -10.46 -6.52
C PHE A 186 13.81 -10.91 -6.48
N GLN A 187 13.36 -11.44 -7.61
CA GLN A 187 12.05 -12.05 -7.80
C GLN A 187 12.25 -13.49 -8.29
N TRP A 188 11.66 -14.44 -7.58
CA TRP A 188 11.56 -15.84 -7.97
C TRP A 188 10.10 -16.14 -8.31
N ARG A 189 9.89 -16.77 -9.46
CA ARG A 189 8.58 -17.28 -9.89
C ARG A 189 8.71 -18.78 -10.14
N LEU A 190 8.09 -19.55 -9.27
CA LEU A 190 8.00 -21.01 -9.32
C LEU A 190 6.53 -21.40 -9.41
N ASP A 191 6.23 -22.63 -9.80
CA ASP A 191 4.86 -23.08 -10.13
C ASP A 191 3.78 -22.74 -9.09
N HIS A 192 4.10 -22.78 -7.81
CA HIS A 192 3.17 -22.47 -6.73
C HIS A 192 3.68 -21.36 -5.80
N LEU A 193 4.79 -20.70 -6.14
CA LEU A 193 5.47 -19.77 -5.24
C LEU A 193 6.01 -18.56 -6.01
N ASP A 194 5.52 -17.37 -5.65
CA ASP A 194 6.12 -16.10 -6.07
C ASP A 194 6.79 -15.46 -4.86
N LEU A 195 8.10 -15.25 -4.92
CA LEU A 195 8.89 -14.63 -3.86
C LEU A 195 9.55 -13.37 -4.40
N THR A 196 9.36 -12.26 -3.71
CA THR A 196 10.14 -11.03 -3.88
C THR A 196 10.89 -10.76 -2.59
N LEU A 197 12.22 -10.82 -2.63
CA LEU A 197 13.06 -10.38 -1.52
C LEU A 197 13.81 -9.13 -1.96
N GLY A 198 13.62 -8.05 -1.22
CA GLY A 198 14.23 -6.79 -1.55
C GLY A 198 13.87 -5.66 -0.61
N PHE A 199 14.38 -4.50 -0.94
CA PHE A 199 14.12 -3.26 -0.23
C PHE A 199 13.36 -2.28 -1.14
N PRO A 200 12.36 -1.56 -0.62
CA PRO A 200 11.88 -1.60 0.78
C PRO A 200 10.88 -2.72 1.08
N ASP A 201 10.44 -3.49 0.09
CA ASP A 201 9.35 -4.45 0.22
C ASP A 201 9.82 -5.89 -0.02
N SER A 202 9.39 -6.81 0.85
CA SER A 202 9.55 -8.25 0.67
C SER A 202 8.20 -8.96 0.80
N VAL A 203 7.92 -9.89 -0.12
CA VAL A 203 6.62 -10.56 -0.25
C VAL A 203 6.83 -12.01 -0.67
N LEU A 204 6.12 -12.93 -0.03
CA LEU A 204 5.98 -14.32 -0.45
C LEU A 204 4.51 -14.59 -0.72
N ASN A 205 4.21 -15.20 -1.86
CA ASN A 205 2.90 -15.71 -2.22
C ASN A 205 3.00 -17.19 -2.52
N TRP A 206 2.29 -18.01 -1.77
CA TRP A 206 2.24 -19.44 -1.96
C TRP A 206 0.83 -19.88 -2.32
N ARG A 207 0.65 -20.50 -3.50
CA ARG A 207 -0.60 -21.11 -3.93
C ARG A 207 -0.68 -22.52 -3.33
N ALA A 208 -1.14 -22.59 -2.09
CA ALA A 208 -1.30 -23.86 -1.36
C ALA A 208 -2.32 -24.81 -2.01
N HIS A 209 -3.30 -24.27 -2.73
CA HIS A 209 -4.29 -25.01 -3.51
C HIS A 209 -4.76 -24.15 -4.69
N GLU A 210 -5.46 -24.73 -5.67
CA GLU A 210 -6.08 -24.00 -6.79
C GLU A 210 -6.97 -22.81 -6.36
N ARG A 211 -7.52 -22.86 -5.15
CA ARG A 211 -8.43 -21.84 -4.60
C ARG A 211 -7.87 -21.12 -3.39
N TRP A 212 -6.74 -21.57 -2.85
CA TRP A 212 -6.19 -21.05 -1.61
C TRP A 212 -4.78 -20.53 -1.83
N SER A 213 -4.54 -19.33 -1.35
CA SER A 213 -3.20 -18.73 -1.33
C SER A 213 -2.86 -18.24 0.06
N VAL A 214 -1.58 -18.31 0.40
CA VAL A 214 -1.00 -17.73 1.61
C VAL A 214 -0.02 -16.65 1.20
N GLN A 215 -0.08 -15.52 1.90
CA GLN A 215 0.82 -14.40 1.70
C GLN A 215 1.59 -14.11 2.98
N LEU A 216 2.89 -13.85 2.86
CA LEU A 216 3.72 -13.21 3.88
C LEU A 216 4.29 -11.91 3.32
N ARG A 217 4.41 -10.88 4.16
CA ARG A 217 4.84 -9.54 3.72
C ARG A 217 5.58 -8.79 4.80
N VAL A 218 6.62 -8.08 4.41
CA VAL A 218 7.34 -7.08 5.23
C VAL A 218 7.49 -5.81 4.40
N GLN A 219 7.00 -4.68 4.92
CA GLN A 219 7.03 -3.40 4.22
C GLN A 219 6.97 -2.20 5.17
N PRO A 220 7.42 -1.01 4.76
CA PRO A 220 7.14 0.23 5.46
C PRO A 220 5.62 0.52 5.54
N ALA A 221 5.19 1.04 6.69
CA ALA A 221 3.77 1.24 7.04
C ALA A 221 3.37 2.72 7.25
N GLY A 222 4.32 3.62 7.09
CA GLY A 222 4.15 5.03 7.39
C GLY A 222 3.39 5.85 6.35
N GLY A 223 3.53 7.17 6.48
CA GLY A 223 3.04 8.18 5.57
C GLY A 223 3.22 9.59 6.13
N SER A 224 3.03 10.60 5.27
CA SER A 224 2.99 12.00 5.66
C SER A 224 1.76 12.68 5.06
N TRP A 225 1.12 13.51 5.87
CA TRP A 225 -0.07 14.27 5.49
C TRP A 225 0.10 15.73 5.90
N ARG A 226 -0.39 16.65 5.07
CA ARG A 226 -0.61 18.03 5.49
C ARG A 226 -1.87 18.06 6.35
N VAL A 227 -1.80 18.66 7.52
CA VAL A 227 -2.97 18.74 8.40
C VAL A 227 -3.28 20.20 8.71
N PHE A 228 -4.55 20.45 8.97
CA PHE A 228 -5.11 21.78 9.15
C PHE A 228 -5.96 21.79 10.42
N SER A 229 -5.89 22.90 11.15
CA SER A 229 -6.76 23.17 12.28
C SER A 229 -8.23 23.21 11.89
N ASP A 230 -9.11 23.11 12.87
CA ASP A 230 -10.56 23.13 12.63
C ASP A 230 -11.04 24.47 12.05
N ASP A 231 -10.37 25.58 12.41
CA ASP A 231 -10.54 26.92 11.84
C ASP A 231 -9.77 27.13 10.51
N LEU A 232 -8.92 26.18 10.13
CA LEU A 232 -8.07 26.18 8.94
C LEU A 232 -6.98 27.28 8.90
N GLU A 233 -6.79 28.03 9.99
CA GLU A 233 -5.78 29.09 10.06
C GLU A 233 -4.37 28.51 10.25
N ARG A 234 -4.28 27.35 10.90
CA ARG A 234 -3.02 26.68 11.21
C ARG A 234 -2.82 25.46 10.34
N ARG A 235 -1.56 25.26 9.97
CA ARG A 235 -1.12 24.17 9.11
C ARG A 235 0.15 23.53 9.65
N SER A 236 0.15 22.21 9.71
CA SER A 236 1.31 21.43 10.13
C SER A 236 1.43 20.16 9.29
N ARG A 237 2.17 19.17 9.80
CA ARG A 237 2.31 17.86 9.16
C ARG A 237 2.12 16.76 10.19
N PHE A 238 1.27 15.80 9.85
CA PHE A 238 1.20 14.54 10.54
C PHE A 238 2.10 13.53 9.84
N ARG A 239 2.97 12.85 10.60
CA ARG A 239 3.89 11.83 10.09
C ARG A 239 3.76 10.58 10.93
N HIS A 240 3.69 9.45 10.25
CA HIS A 240 3.77 8.13 10.85
C HIS A 240 4.90 7.37 10.16
N ALA A 241 5.78 6.73 10.91
CA ALA A 241 6.80 5.82 10.41
C ALA A 241 6.74 4.50 11.17
N GLY A 242 6.96 3.38 10.48
CA GLY A 242 6.94 2.06 11.08
C GLY A 242 7.10 0.97 10.02
N TRP A 243 7.19 -0.27 10.47
CA TRP A 243 7.23 -1.46 9.60
C TRP A 243 6.01 -2.31 9.85
N ARG A 244 5.43 -2.88 8.79
CA ARG A 244 4.32 -3.82 8.86
C ARG A 244 4.79 -5.20 8.43
N LEU A 245 4.58 -6.18 9.31
CA LEU A 245 4.75 -7.60 9.04
C LEU A 245 3.36 -8.21 8.94
N GLY A 246 3.02 -8.86 7.82
CA GLY A 246 1.67 -9.34 7.55
C GLY A 246 1.63 -10.78 7.06
N VAL A 247 0.56 -11.48 7.44
CA VAL A 247 0.13 -12.76 6.87
C VAL A 247 -1.29 -12.63 6.32
N GLY A 248 -1.52 -13.18 5.13
CA GLY A 248 -2.83 -13.21 4.49
C GLY A 248 -3.20 -14.58 3.99
N VAL A 249 -4.49 -14.90 4.04
CA VAL A 249 -5.06 -16.09 3.42
C VAL A 249 -6.08 -15.66 2.39
N GLY A 250 -5.81 -15.97 1.12
CA GLY A 250 -6.68 -15.68 -0.01
C GLY A 250 -7.52 -16.89 -0.40
N PHE A 251 -8.79 -16.65 -0.72
CA PHE A 251 -9.75 -17.63 -1.22
C PHE A 251 -10.39 -17.14 -2.51
N GLU A 252 -10.31 -17.95 -3.58
CA GLU A 252 -11.01 -17.70 -4.84
C GLU A 252 -12.51 -18.02 -4.67
N LEU A 253 -13.33 -16.98 -4.54
CA LEU A 253 -14.78 -17.09 -4.41
C LEU A 253 -15.39 -17.57 -5.73
N THR A 254 -14.97 -16.95 -6.84
CA THR A 254 -15.29 -17.33 -8.21
C THR A 254 -14.04 -17.15 -9.08
N ALA A 255 -14.12 -17.45 -10.38
CA ALA A 255 -13.03 -17.19 -11.32
C ALA A 255 -12.53 -15.72 -11.33
N ASN A 256 -13.40 -14.77 -10.95
CA ASN A 256 -13.13 -13.33 -11.06
C ASN A 256 -13.13 -12.62 -9.70
N HIS A 257 -13.29 -13.34 -8.59
CA HIS A 257 -13.40 -12.73 -7.28
C HIS A 257 -12.54 -13.44 -6.26
N ARG A 258 -11.71 -12.67 -5.56
CA ARG A 258 -10.87 -13.17 -4.47
C ARG A 258 -11.17 -12.42 -3.19
N LEU A 259 -11.42 -13.16 -2.12
CA LEU A 259 -11.45 -12.65 -0.75
C LEU A 259 -10.10 -12.94 -0.09
N THR A 260 -9.54 -12.00 0.66
CA THR A 260 -8.34 -12.22 1.48
C THR A 260 -8.63 -11.78 2.90
N ALA A 261 -8.42 -12.68 3.86
CA ALA A 261 -8.38 -12.35 5.28
C ALA A 261 -6.93 -12.12 5.71
N SER A 262 -6.73 -11.16 6.60
CA SER A 262 -5.41 -10.63 6.92
C SER A 262 -5.19 -10.41 8.40
N ALA A 263 -3.98 -10.75 8.88
CA ALA A 263 -3.45 -10.33 10.17
C ALA A 263 -2.06 -9.72 9.98
N ALA A 264 -1.78 -8.60 10.63
CA ALA A 264 -0.49 -7.92 10.54
C ALA A 264 -0.09 -7.32 11.88
N ARG A 265 1.20 -7.08 12.05
CA ARG A 265 1.77 -6.36 13.18
C ARG A 265 2.55 -5.17 12.66
N GLU A 266 2.21 -3.98 13.15
CA GLU A 266 3.03 -2.79 12.97
C GLU A 266 4.01 -2.69 14.12
N VAL A 267 5.29 -2.52 13.80
CA VAL A 267 6.40 -2.50 14.75
C VAL A 267 7.27 -1.27 14.53
N ARG A 268 8.01 -0.87 15.57
CA ARG A 268 8.90 0.31 15.54
C ARG A 268 8.17 1.57 15.05
N GLN A 269 6.96 1.76 15.58
CA GLN A 269 6.08 2.83 15.19
C GLN A 269 6.51 4.13 15.86
N SER A 270 6.57 5.21 15.09
CA SER A 270 6.79 6.56 15.60
C SER A 270 5.91 7.56 14.88
N PHE A 271 5.47 8.56 15.64
CA PHE A 271 4.55 9.60 15.21
C PHE A 271 5.19 10.96 15.43
N ARG A 272 4.94 11.88 14.50
CA ARG A 272 5.21 13.31 14.68
C ARG A 272 4.00 14.11 14.24
N PHE A 273 3.48 14.95 15.11
CA PHE A 273 2.29 15.75 14.89
C PHE A 273 2.34 17.01 15.76
N ARG A 274 1.38 17.90 15.54
CA ARG A 274 1.21 19.13 16.32
C ARG A 274 -0.10 19.06 17.10
N LEU A 275 -0.07 19.56 18.34
CA LEU A 275 -1.24 19.72 19.19
C LEU A 275 -1.94 21.06 18.94
N ASP A 276 -3.17 21.20 19.44
CA ASP A 276 -3.95 22.42 19.25
C ASP A 276 -3.40 23.63 20.03
N ASP A 277 -2.49 23.44 20.98
CA ASP A 277 -1.70 24.54 21.59
C ASP A 277 -0.50 25.00 20.73
N GLY A 278 -0.26 24.33 19.59
CA GLY A 278 0.84 24.60 18.67
C GLY A 278 2.14 23.84 18.97
N SER A 279 2.20 23.03 20.03
CA SER A 279 3.37 22.23 20.38
C SER A 279 3.60 21.07 19.42
N ASP A 280 4.85 20.85 19.02
CA ASP A 280 5.24 19.71 18.17
C ASP A 280 5.58 18.49 19.06
N VAL A 281 4.87 17.39 18.86
CA VAL A 281 5.01 16.17 19.63
C VAL A 281 5.66 15.07 18.79
N ARG A 282 6.55 14.31 19.43
CA ARG A 282 7.04 13.03 18.93
C ARG A 282 6.70 11.93 19.92
N ALA A 283 6.02 10.90 19.46
CA ALA A 283 5.63 9.75 20.27
C ALA A 283 6.03 8.45 19.59
N ASP A 284 6.47 7.47 20.37
CA ASP A 284 6.66 6.11 19.89
C ASP A 284 5.42 5.28 20.30
N ALA A 285 5.03 4.33 19.45
CA ALA A 285 3.91 3.43 19.75
C ALA A 285 4.41 2.02 20.01
N PRO A 286 3.77 1.28 20.93
CA PRO A 286 4.01 -0.15 21.03
C PRO A 286 3.55 -0.81 19.74
N ASP A 287 3.95 -2.06 19.59
CA ASP A 287 3.51 -2.83 18.44
C ASP A 287 1.98 -2.97 18.42
N THR A 288 1.39 -2.89 17.23
CA THR A 288 -0.06 -2.90 17.04
C THR A 288 -0.46 -4.02 16.10
N TRP A 289 -1.46 -4.81 16.49
CA TRP A 289 -2.09 -5.79 15.60
C TRP A 289 -3.10 -5.12 14.69
N LEU A 290 -3.10 -5.49 13.42
CA LEU A 290 -4.07 -5.14 12.40
C LEU A 290 -4.76 -6.41 11.94
N VAL A 291 -6.08 -6.38 11.84
CA VAL A 291 -6.86 -7.40 11.13
C VAL A 291 -7.58 -6.75 9.96
N GLY A 292 -7.80 -7.49 8.88
CA GLY A 292 -8.46 -6.93 7.73
C GLY A 292 -9.10 -7.94 6.79
N LEU A 293 -9.84 -7.38 5.85
CA LEU A 293 -10.48 -8.08 4.76
C LEU A 293 -10.23 -7.30 3.47
N ARG A 294 -9.97 -8.04 2.40
CA ARG A 294 -9.76 -7.49 1.07
C ARG A 294 -10.59 -8.27 0.06
N LEU A 295 -11.39 -7.55 -0.72
CA LEU A 295 -12.11 -8.10 -1.86
C LEU A 295 -11.50 -7.54 -3.15
N ALA A 296 -11.10 -8.45 -4.04
CA ALA A 296 -10.50 -8.11 -5.32
C ALA A 296 -11.33 -8.69 -6.47
N TRP A 297 -11.58 -7.86 -7.49
CA TRP A 297 -12.08 -8.28 -8.79
C TRP A 297 -10.92 -8.54 -9.74
N LEU A 298 -10.89 -9.73 -10.31
CA LEU A 298 -9.91 -10.19 -11.28
C LEU A 298 -10.51 -10.10 -12.69
N ARG A 299 -9.65 -9.98 -13.71
CA ARG A 299 -10.04 -10.07 -15.12
C ARG A 299 -10.17 -11.51 -15.60
#